data_AF-A0A7V4QPX4-F1
#
_entry.id   AF-A0A7V4QPX4-F1
#
_cell.length_a   1.000
_cell.length_b   1.000
_cell.length_c   1.000
_cell.angle_alpha   90.00
_cell.angle_beta   90.00
_cell.angle_gamma   90.00
#
_symmetry.space_group_name_H-M   'P 1'
#
loop_
_entity.id
_entity.type
_entity.pdbx_description
1 polymer ?
#
loop_
_entity_poly.entity_id
_entity_poly.type
_entity_poly.pdbx_seq_one_letter_code
_entity_poly.pdbx_strand_id
1 'polypeptide(L)'
;MRKIFICLFLVIVLIFINLVIKNPVGLYDEKYSIFIHRLPLEKYFVVDSVGFILGLRKFVSDIAWIQLLQYYGGSAPEEHCCSEGICFTEDVCHAEDYFEHITKIQPGKYKRFIDYCRRVVILDPLYSYVYFYGVGSLAWNLERPDEALELVDIGLRNLEFQKEDANSDYWELVKYQQAIYYKLGGKYLEMIDKLKEIVDAGKAPNMVKAILANLYKKYGRYEEALLIWEELLLSGDPEYVERAKKQILQLKKLIEQKI
;
A
#
# COMPACT_ATOMS: atom_id res chain seq x y z
N MET A 1 -51.10 19.74 0.26
CA MET A 1 -49.96 19.28 -0.57
C MET A 1 -48.68 19.01 0.24
N ARG A 2 -48.14 19.95 1.04
CA ARG A 2 -46.88 19.76 1.79
C ARG A 2 -46.80 18.51 2.68
N LYS A 3 -47.88 18.14 3.38
CA LYS A 3 -47.93 16.92 4.21
C LYS A 3 -47.85 15.62 3.40
N ILE A 4 -48.40 15.62 2.18
CA ILE A 4 -48.40 14.45 1.29
C ILE A 4 -46.98 14.19 0.78
N PHE A 5 -46.24 15.24 0.42
CA PHE A 5 -44.83 15.14 0.01
C PHE A 5 -43.93 14.60 1.13
N ILE A 6 -44.13 15.06 2.37
CA ILE A 6 -43.35 14.59 3.53
C ILE A 6 -43.62 13.10 3.79
N CYS A 7 -44.88 12.66 3.73
CA CYS A 7 -45.21 11.25 3.89
C CYS A 7 -44.63 10.38 2.76
N LEU A 8 -44.69 10.83 1.50
CA LEU A 8 -44.09 10.11 0.37
C LEU A 8 -42.57 9.99 0.52
N PHE A 9 -41.90 11.08 0.92
CA PHE A 9 -40.46 11.06 1.18
C PHE A 9 -40.10 10.07 2.30
N LEU A 10 -40.84 10.08 3.41
CA LEU A 10 -40.64 9.13 4.51
C LEU A 10 -40.87 7.68 4.08
N VAL A 11 -41.87 7.40 3.25
CA VAL A 11 -42.14 6.06 2.73
C VAL A 11 -41.00 5.60 1.81
N ILE A 12 -40.50 6.49 0.95
CA ILE A 12 -39.34 6.18 0.09
C ILE A 12 -38.09 5.92 0.94
N VAL A 13 -37.83 6.73 1.97
CA VAL A 13 -36.73 6.53 2.92
C VAL A 13 -36.88 5.20 3.65
N LEU A 14 -38.08 4.84 4.11
CA LEU A 14 -38.33 3.58 4.79
C LEU A 14 -38.22 2.36 3.85
N ILE A 15 -38.68 2.47 2.60
CA ILE A 15 -38.49 1.43 1.58
C ILE A 15 -37.01 1.28 1.25
N PHE A 16 -36.27 2.39 1.17
CA PHE A 16 -34.83 2.40 0.94
C PHE A 16 -34.08 1.75 2.10
N ILE A 17 -34.39 2.12 3.34
CA ILE A 17 -33.87 1.48 4.55
C ILE A 17 -34.20 -0.01 4.56
N ASN A 18 -35.43 -0.40 4.21
CA ASN A 18 -35.86 -1.79 4.16
C ASN A 18 -35.14 -2.57 3.04
N LEU A 19 -34.92 -1.97 1.88
CA LEU A 19 -34.15 -2.55 0.78
C LEU A 19 -32.67 -2.73 1.16
N VAL A 20 -32.06 -1.72 1.81
CA VAL A 20 -30.68 -1.80 2.30
C VAL A 20 -30.53 -2.86 3.40
N ILE A 21 -31.54 -3.01 4.27
CA ILE A 21 -31.53 -4.00 5.36
C ILE A 21 -31.83 -5.42 4.85
N LYS A 22 -32.75 -5.60 3.90
CA LYS A 22 -33.22 -6.93 3.43
C LYS A 22 -32.45 -7.47 2.23
N ASN A 23 -31.92 -6.59 1.40
CA ASN A 23 -30.85 -6.91 0.46
C ASN A 23 -29.58 -6.24 0.99
N PRO A 24 -28.97 -6.77 2.09
CA PRO A 24 -27.55 -6.56 2.23
C PRO A 24 -27.00 -7.22 0.97
N VAL A 25 -26.66 -6.44 -0.05
CA VAL A 25 -26.12 -6.94 -1.31
C VAL A 25 -25.13 -8.03 -0.91
N GLY A 26 -25.46 -9.28 -1.25
CA GLY A 26 -24.88 -10.49 -0.64
C GLY A 26 -23.43 -10.71 -1.08
N LEU A 27 -22.56 -9.77 -0.72
CA LEU A 27 -21.19 -9.63 -1.24
C LEU A 27 -20.24 -8.95 -0.25
N TYR A 28 -20.58 -8.85 1.04
CA TYR A 28 -19.71 -8.17 2.00
C TYR A 28 -19.24 -9.11 3.10
N ASP A 29 -17.97 -9.49 2.97
CA ASP A 29 -17.11 -9.88 4.07
C ASP A 29 -17.08 -8.71 5.09
N GLU A 30 -17.38 -8.99 6.36
CA GLU A 30 -17.41 -8.02 7.47
C GLU A 30 -16.12 -7.17 7.54
N LYS A 31 -15.03 -7.70 6.98
CA LYS A 31 -13.72 -7.05 6.80
C LYS A 31 -13.76 -5.66 6.16
N TYR A 32 -14.76 -5.35 5.33
CA TYR A 32 -14.80 -4.10 4.53
C TYR A 32 -15.89 -3.09 4.93
N SER A 33 -16.45 -3.22 6.14
CA SER A 33 -17.44 -2.26 6.62
C SER A 33 -16.83 -0.87 6.84
N ILE A 34 -17.28 0.12 6.06
CA ILE A 34 -16.92 1.54 6.23
C ILE A 34 -17.37 2.13 7.58
N PHE A 35 -18.29 1.47 8.28
CA PHE A 35 -18.75 1.91 9.60
C PHE A 35 -17.77 1.53 10.71
N ILE A 36 -16.90 0.54 10.46
CA ILE A 36 -15.82 0.14 11.37
C ILE A 36 -14.56 0.98 11.10
N HIS A 37 -14.33 1.36 9.84
CA HIS A 37 -13.16 2.15 9.44
C HIS A 37 -13.57 3.62 9.25
N ARG A 38 -13.35 4.45 10.28
CA ARG A 38 -13.62 5.90 10.22
C ARG A 38 -12.92 6.50 8.99
N LEU A 39 -13.67 7.14 8.10
CA LEU A 39 -13.11 7.78 6.91
C LEU A 39 -12.06 8.82 7.34
N PRO A 40 -10.82 8.76 6.82
CA PRO A 40 -9.70 9.55 7.33
C PRO A 40 -9.81 11.05 6.96
N LEU A 41 -10.73 11.41 6.04
CA LEU A 41 -10.92 12.78 5.57
C LEU A 41 -12.37 13.23 5.77
N GLU A 42 -12.67 13.91 6.88
CA GLU A 42 -14.02 14.36 7.25
C GLU A 42 -14.70 15.22 6.17
N LYS A 43 -13.92 16.04 5.45
CA LYS A 43 -14.45 16.92 4.39
C LYS A 43 -15.16 16.19 3.25
N TYR A 44 -14.88 14.91 3.05
CA TYR A 44 -15.48 14.11 1.97
C TYR A 44 -16.56 13.12 2.46
N PHE A 45 -16.83 13.11 3.77
CA PHE A 45 -17.72 12.14 4.40
C PHE A 45 -19.09 12.02 3.71
N VAL A 46 -19.70 13.15 3.33
CA VAL A 46 -21.03 13.15 2.69
C VAL A 46 -21.00 12.47 1.32
N VAL A 47 -20.02 12.82 0.47
CA VAL A 47 -19.91 12.26 -0.89
C VAL A 47 -19.57 10.77 -0.82
N ASP A 48 -18.65 10.40 0.06
CA ASP A 48 -18.25 9.01 0.28
C ASP A 48 -19.42 8.16 0.80
N SER A 49 -20.19 8.69 1.76
CA SER A 49 -21.36 8.01 2.32
C SER A 49 -22.46 7.81 1.27
N VAL A 50 -22.78 8.86 0.49
CA VAL A 50 -23.76 8.76 -0.59
C VAL A 50 -23.30 7.76 -1.65
N GLY A 51 -22.02 7.81 -2.04
CA GLY A 51 -21.41 6.85 -2.95
C GLY A 51 -21.56 5.42 -2.48
N PHE A 52 -21.23 5.17 -1.22
CA PHE A 52 -21.33 3.84 -0.61
C PHE A 52 -22.77 3.34 -0.56
N ILE A 53 -23.69 4.18 -0.05
CA ILE A 53 -25.11 3.86 0.11
C ILE A 53 -25.79 3.55 -1.22
N LEU A 54 -25.41 4.26 -2.29
CA LEU A 54 -25.95 4.05 -3.64
C LEU A 54 -25.22 2.94 -4.42
N GLY A 55 -24.23 2.26 -3.83
CA GLY A 55 -23.43 1.22 -4.51
C GLY A 55 -22.45 1.77 -5.56
N LEU A 56 -22.19 3.07 -5.56
CA LEU A 56 -21.28 3.79 -6.47
C LEU A 56 -19.84 3.84 -5.94
N ARG A 57 -19.42 2.86 -5.13
CA ARG A 57 -18.13 2.87 -4.42
C ARG A 57 -16.92 3.02 -5.35
N LYS A 58 -16.93 2.33 -6.50
CA LYS A 58 -15.85 2.41 -7.51
C LYS A 58 -15.73 3.81 -8.09
N PHE A 59 -16.87 4.38 -8.49
CA PHE A 59 -16.93 5.74 -9.02
C PHE A 59 -16.44 6.78 -8.00
N VAL A 60 -16.84 6.64 -6.72
CA VAL A 60 -16.34 7.56 -5.68
C VAL A 60 -14.88 7.31 -5.34
N SER A 61 -14.39 6.06 -5.46
CA SER A 61 -12.97 5.75 -5.38
C SER A 61 -12.16 6.41 -6.51
N ASP A 62 -12.67 6.43 -7.74
CA ASP A 62 -12.05 7.15 -8.86
C ASP A 62 -11.95 8.66 -8.58
N ILE A 63 -13.00 9.27 -8.01
CA ILE A 63 -12.97 10.67 -7.58
C ILE A 63 -11.94 10.87 -6.47
N ALA A 64 -11.90 9.99 -5.47
CA ALA A 64 -10.92 10.05 -4.38
C ALA A 64 -9.49 9.91 -4.90
N TRP A 65 -9.27 9.08 -5.92
CA TRP A 65 -8.00 8.89 -6.59
C TRP A 65 -7.56 10.16 -7.35
N ILE A 66 -8.45 10.79 -8.12
CA ILE A 66 -8.16 12.07 -8.78
C ILE A 66 -7.78 13.14 -7.72
N GLN A 67 -8.49 13.17 -6.60
CA GLN A 67 -8.22 14.11 -5.51
C GLN A 67 -6.88 13.82 -4.81
N LEU A 68 -6.48 12.56 -4.68
CA LEU A 68 -5.15 12.17 -4.23
C LEU A 68 -4.07 12.71 -5.17
N LEU A 69 -4.24 12.50 -6.48
CA LEU A 69 -3.32 12.99 -7.50
C LEU A 69 -3.22 14.52 -7.50
N GLN A 70 -4.36 15.21 -7.37
CA GLN A 70 -4.39 16.68 -7.24
C GLN A 70 -3.72 17.16 -5.95
N TYR A 71 -3.93 16.47 -4.82
CA TYR A 71 -3.30 16.82 -3.56
C TYR A 71 -1.78 16.68 -3.64
N TYR A 72 -1.28 15.60 -4.24
CA TYR A 72 0.14 15.31 -4.32
C TYR A 72 0.88 16.05 -5.45
N GLY A 73 0.22 16.23 -6.60
CA GLY A 73 0.75 16.96 -7.74
C GLY A 73 0.53 18.48 -7.67
N GLY A 74 -0.32 18.94 -6.76
CA GLY A 74 -0.53 20.37 -6.50
C GLY A 74 0.60 20.98 -5.68
N SER A 75 0.58 22.31 -5.57
CA SER A 75 1.45 23.03 -4.64
C SER A 75 1.22 22.48 -3.24
N ALA A 76 2.32 22.11 -2.57
CA ALA A 76 2.24 21.67 -1.19
C ALA A 76 1.47 22.72 -0.37
N PRO A 77 0.49 22.31 0.44
CA PRO A 77 -0.27 23.27 1.24
C PRO A 77 0.73 24.09 2.07
N GLU A 78 0.66 25.41 1.93
CA GLU A 78 1.37 26.33 2.83
C GLU A 78 0.80 26.12 4.23
N GLU A 79 1.40 25.23 5.00
CA GLU A 79 1.27 25.33 6.44
C GLU A 79 1.92 26.66 6.81
N HIS A 80 1.11 27.60 7.32
CA HIS A 80 1.64 28.77 7.99
C HIS A 80 2.70 28.29 8.98
N CYS A 81 3.97 28.57 8.66
CA CYS A 81 5.10 28.44 9.57
C CYS A 81 4.93 29.47 10.70
N CYS A 82 3.93 29.28 11.55
CA CYS A 82 3.79 30.00 12.79
C CYS A 82 4.15 29.03 13.92
N SER A 83 5.39 28.52 13.89
CA SER A 83 6.04 28.12 15.13
C SER A 83 6.45 29.41 15.83
N GLU A 84 5.76 29.71 16.91
CA GLU A 84 6.15 30.58 18.02
C GLU A 84 7.43 31.41 17.80
N GLY A 85 7.25 32.69 17.49
CA GLY A 85 8.02 33.73 18.18
C GLY A 85 9.28 34.30 17.54
N ILE A 86 9.55 34.17 16.23
CA ILE A 86 10.56 35.01 15.57
C ILE A 86 10.07 35.48 14.19
N CYS A 87 9.39 36.63 14.17
CA CYS A 87 9.23 37.42 12.96
C CYS A 87 10.52 38.21 12.75
N PHE A 88 11.40 37.75 11.86
CA PHE A 88 12.36 38.66 11.24
C PHE A 88 11.62 39.43 10.14
N THR A 89 11.59 40.74 10.34
CA THR A 89 11.03 41.76 9.46
C THR A 89 11.68 41.73 8.08
N GLU A 90 10.84 41.95 7.07
CA GLU A 90 11.03 42.69 5.81
C GLU A 90 12.36 42.54 5.04
N ASP A 91 12.16 42.46 3.71
CA ASP A 91 13.16 42.47 2.65
C ASP A 91 13.95 41.18 2.44
N VAL A 92 13.46 40.33 1.53
CA VAL A 92 14.13 40.09 0.22
C VAL A 92 13.15 39.28 -0.64
N CYS A 93 12.54 39.99 -1.58
CA CYS A 93 11.77 39.43 -2.69
C CYS A 93 12.76 38.92 -3.76
N HIS A 94 13.16 37.64 -3.71
CA HIS A 94 13.74 36.97 -4.86
C HIS A 94 12.66 36.16 -5.57
N ALA A 95 11.97 36.82 -6.50
CA ALA A 95 10.95 36.26 -7.38
C ALA A 95 11.52 35.58 -8.64
N GLU A 96 12.79 35.16 -8.66
CA GLU A 96 13.45 34.64 -9.86
C GLU A 96 14.01 33.20 -9.75
N ASP A 97 13.93 32.55 -8.58
CA ASP A 97 14.40 31.15 -8.40
C ASP A 97 13.28 30.12 -8.15
N TYR A 98 12.02 30.50 -8.42
CA TYR A 98 10.87 29.65 -8.10
C TYR A 98 10.64 28.47 -9.07
N PHE A 99 11.38 28.41 -10.18
CA PHE A 99 11.19 27.37 -11.20
C PHE A 99 12.18 26.21 -11.15
N GLU A 100 13.34 26.34 -10.48
CA GLU A 100 14.34 25.26 -10.43
C GLU A 100 14.16 24.27 -9.27
N HIS A 101 13.18 24.47 -8.39
CA HIS A 101 12.94 23.60 -7.23
C HIS A 101 11.60 22.84 -7.22
N ILE A 102 10.80 22.90 -8.28
CA ILE A 102 9.61 22.03 -8.43
C ILE A 102 10.00 20.54 -8.56
N THR A 103 11.26 20.24 -8.83
CA THR A 103 11.72 18.87 -9.10
C THR A 103 12.05 18.04 -7.86
N LYS A 104 12.11 18.65 -6.66
CA LYS A 104 12.34 17.90 -5.42
C LYS A 104 11.10 17.97 -4.53
N ILE A 105 10.24 16.96 -4.66
CA ILE A 105 9.20 16.63 -3.68
C ILE A 105 9.91 16.59 -2.32
N GLN A 106 9.66 17.59 -1.47
CA GLN A 106 10.35 17.68 -0.19
C GLN A 106 9.75 16.66 0.76
N PRO A 107 10.58 15.84 1.44
CA PRO A 107 10.12 14.95 2.48
C PRO A 107 9.24 15.70 3.48
N GLY A 108 8.06 15.16 3.81
CA GLY A 108 7.17 15.70 4.84
C GLY A 108 6.17 16.78 4.44
N LYS A 109 6.20 17.35 3.22
CA LYS A 109 5.23 18.39 2.81
C LYS A 109 3.78 17.89 2.65
N TYR A 110 3.61 16.61 2.31
CA TYR A 110 2.29 16.03 2.03
C TYR A 110 1.81 15.16 3.19
N LYS A 111 1.68 15.73 4.39
CA LYS A 111 1.36 14.99 5.62
C LYS A 111 0.12 14.10 5.50
N ARG A 112 -0.91 14.56 4.78
CA ARG A 112 -2.17 13.81 4.62
C ARG A 112 -2.14 12.79 3.47
N PHE A 113 -1.02 12.58 2.80
CA PHE A 113 -0.94 11.71 1.63
C PHE A 113 -1.45 10.28 1.93
N ILE A 114 -1.02 9.69 3.05
CA ILE A 114 -1.52 8.37 3.48
C ILE A 114 -3.04 8.37 3.72
N ASP A 115 -3.63 9.44 4.23
CA ASP A 115 -5.07 9.53 4.44
C ASP A 115 -5.85 9.55 3.12
N TYR A 116 -5.29 10.19 2.09
CA TYR A 116 -5.85 10.10 0.75
C TYR A 116 -5.73 8.67 0.20
N CYS A 117 -4.58 8.00 0.34
CA CYS A 117 -4.42 6.59 -0.06
C CYS A 117 -5.44 5.70 0.66
N ARG A 118 -5.55 5.82 1.98
CA ARG A 118 -6.50 5.09 2.83
C ARG A 118 -7.93 5.32 2.37
N ARG A 119 -8.32 6.55 2.06
CA ARG A 119 -9.67 6.85 1.57
C ARG A 119 -9.99 6.08 0.28
N VAL A 120 -9.07 6.06 -0.69
CA VAL A 120 -9.27 5.31 -1.95
C VAL A 120 -9.48 3.83 -1.66
N VAL A 121 -8.59 3.20 -0.87
CA VAL A 121 -8.68 1.75 -0.59
C VAL A 121 -9.85 1.36 0.31
N ILE A 122 -10.35 2.28 1.15
CA ILE A 122 -11.58 2.06 1.93
C ILE A 122 -12.80 2.03 0.99
N LEU A 123 -12.82 2.90 -0.03
CA LEU A 123 -13.91 2.97 -1.01
C LEU A 123 -13.86 1.80 -2.00
N ASP A 124 -12.67 1.47 -2.51
CA ASP A 124 -12.44 0.31 -3.37
C ASP A 124 -11.14 -0.43 -2.96
N PRO A 125 -11.25 -1.47 -2.11
CA PRO A 125 -10.11 -2.28 -1.68
C PRO A 125 -9.35 -2.95 -2.82
N LEU A 126 -9.97 -3.11 -3.98
CA LEU A 126 -9.39 -3.78 -5.15
C LEU A 126 -8.71 -2.82 -6.12
N TYR A 127 -8.66 -1.52 -5.79
CA TYR A 127 -8.01 -0.50 -6.60
C TYR A 127 -6.49 -0.61 -6.48
N SER A 128 -5.88 -1.63 -7.09
CA SER A 128 -4.50 -2.01 -6.80
C SER A 128 -3.46 -0.92 -7.10
N TYR A 129 -3.74 -0.05 -8.08
CA TYR A 129 -2.87 1.04 -8.47
C TYR A 129 -2.50 1.98 -7.31
N VAL A 130 -3.43 2.24 -6.37
CA VAL A 130 -3.15 3.13 -5.24
C VAL A 130 -2.15 2.52 -4.25
N TYR A 131 -2.09 1.19 -4.12
CA TYR A 131 -1.08 0.56 -3.29
C TYR A 131 0.30 0.80 -3.90
N PHE A 132 0.51 0.50 -5.18
CA PHE A 132 1.82 0.70 -5.81
C PHE A 132 2.24 2.16 -5.85
N TYR A 133 1.33 3.05 -6.28
CA TYR A 133 1.61 4.48 -6.36
C TYR A 133 1.84 5.08 -4.97
N GLY A 134 0.97 4.74 -4.01
CA GLY A 134 1.02 5.24 -2.66
C GLY A 134 2.26 4.77 -1.92
N VAL A 135 2.56 3.47 -1.99
CA VAL A 135 3.75 2.86 -1.38
C VAL A 135 5.02 3.42 -2.01
N GLY A 136 5.08 3.51 -3.34
CA GLY A 136 6.19 4.15 -4.06
C GLY A 136 6.43 5.59 -3.62
N SER A 137 5.37 6.39 -3.56
CA SER A 137 5.46 7.79 -3.18
C SER A 137 5.86 7.95 -1.70
N LEU A 138 5.25 7.18 -0.79
CA LEU A 138 5.57 7.23 0.63
C LEU A 138 7.00 6.82 0.91
N ALA A 139 7.44 5.67 0.40
CA ALA A 139 8.74 5.13 0.73
C ALA A 139 9.89 5.87 0.05
N TRP A 140 9.78 6.32 -1.20
CA TRP A 140 10.92 6.88 -1.94
C TRP A 140 10.86 8.39 -2.20
N ASN A 141 9.67 8.98 -2.28
CA ASN A 141 9.56 10.42 -2.57
C ASN A 141 9.34 11.24 -1.29
N LEU A 142 8.54 10.70 -0.35
CA LEU A 142 8.17 11.38 0.89
C LEU A 142 9.01 10.95 2.09
N GLU A 143 9.86 9.94 1.95
CA GLU A 143 10.71 9.37 3.00
C GLU A 143 9.91 8.94 4.25
N ARG A 144 8.74 8.35 4.05
CA ARG A 144 7.82 7.82 5.09
C ARG A 144 7.64 6.30 4.95
N PRO A 145 8.71 5.50 5.13
CA PRO A 145 8.70 4.06 4.88
C PRO A 145 7.77 3.28 5.83
N ASP A 146 7.56 3.72 7.06
CA ASP A 146 6.65 3.04 8.00
C ASP A 146 5.19 3.12 7.53
N GLU A 147 4.76 4.27 7.01
CA GLU A 147 3.42 4.42 6.42
C GLU A 147 3.29 3.67 5.09
N ALA A 148 4.38 3.58 4.32
CA ALA A 148 4.40 2.75 3.13
C ALA A 148 4.19 1.27 3.49
N LEU A 149 4.84 0.76 4.54
CA LEU A 149 4.63 -0.60 5.04
C LEU A 149 3.20 -0.79 5.55
N GLU A 150 2.62 0.19 6.22
CA GLU A 150 1.21 0.14 6.61
C GLU A 150 0.29 -0.03 5.39
N LEU A 151 0.49 0.76 4.34
CA LEU A 151 -0.31 0.67 3.12
C LEU A 151 -0.10 -0.67 2.39
N VAL A 152 1.11 -1.22 2.41
CA VAL A 152 1.38 -2.59 1.93
C VAL A 152 0.59 -3.61 2.74
N ASP A 153 0.60 -3.55 4.07
CA ASP A 153 -0.11 -4.50 4.93
C ASP A 153 -1.64 -4.41 4.74
N ILE A 154 -2.19 -3.24 4.43
CA ILE A 154 -3.58 -3.09 3.98
C ILE A 154 -3.78 -3.81 2.64
N GLY A 155 -2.94 -3.55 1.65
CA GLY A 155 -3.04 -4.15 0.33
C GLY A 155 -2.93 -5.68 0.33
N LEU A 156 -1.98 -6.24 1.09
CA LEU A 156 -1.82 -7.69 1.22
C LEU A 156 -3.07 -8.36 1.82
N ARG A 157 -3.72 -7.71 2.81
CA ARG A 157 -4.98 -8.22 3.37
C ARG A 157 -6.15 -8.13 2.38
N ASN A 158 -6.19 -7.07 1.58
CA ASN A 158 -7.30 -6.84 0.63
C ASN A 158 -7.16 -7.71 -0.61
N LEU A 159 -5.93 -8.01 -1.03
CA LEU A 159 -5.61 -8.80 -2.23
C LEU A 159 -5.27 -10.26 -1.91
N GLU A 160 -5.49 -10.71 -0.67
CA GLU A 160 -5.17 -12.07 -0.21
C GLU A 160 -5.78 -13.17 -1.09
N PHE A 161 -6.98 -12.94 -1.63
CA PHE A 161 -7.64 -13.86 -2.55
C PHE A 161 -6.87 -14.08 -3.87
N GLN A 162 -5.92 -13.21 -4.21
CA GLN A 162 -5.09 -13.33 -5.42
C GLN A 162 -3.82 -14.17 -5.19
N LYS A 163 -3.55 -14.62 -3.97
CA LYS A 163 -2.31 -15.31 -3.59
C LYS A 163 -2.01 -16.57 -4.42
N GLU A 164 -3.04 -17.22 -4.98
CA GLU A 164 -2.88 -18.40 -5.83
C GLU A 164 -2.30 -18.08 -7.22
N ASP A 165 -2.46 -16.86 -7.71
CA ASP A 165 -1.87 -16.43 -8.99
C ASP A 165 -0.50 -15.81 -8.73
N ALA A 166 0.55 -16.47 -9.21
CA ALA A 166 1.94 -16.04 -9.03
C ALA A 166 2.27 -14.68 -9.66
N ASN A 167 1.46 -14.22 -10.63
CA ASN A 167 1.63 -12.94 -11.32
C ASN A 167 0.69 -11.85 -10.79
N SER A 168 0.03 -12.09 -9.66
CA SER A 168 -0.94 -11.16 -9.08
C SER A 168 -0.30 -9.93 -8.43
N ASP A 169 -1.13 -8.89 -8.25
CA ASP A 169 -0.78 -7.67 -7.53
C ASP A 169 -0.40 -7.96 -6.06
N TYR A 170 -0.88 -9.06 -5.47
CA TYR A 170 -0.47 -9.51 -4.15
C TYR A 170 1.05 -9.75 -4.08
N TRP A 171 1.60 -10.50 -5.03
CA TRP A 171 3.03 -10.79 -5.06
C TRP A 171 3.88 -9.59 -5.47
N GLU A 172 3.32 -8.70 -6.27
CA GLU A 172 3.95 -7.40 -6.53
C GLU A 172 4.08 -6.58 -5.23
N LEU A 173 3.04 -6.54 -4.39
CA LEU A 173 3.13 -5.84 -3.10
C LEU A 173 4.13 -6.50 -2.14
N VAL A 174 4.26 -7.82 -2.16
CA VAL A 174 5.32 -8.51 -1.42
C VAL A 174 6.70 -8.01 -1.86
N LYS A 175 6.95 -7.80 -3.17
CA LYS A 175 8.21 -7.20 -3.66
C LYS A 175 8.42 -5.78 -3.14
N TYR A 176 7.39 -4.95 -3.15
CA TYR A 176 7.48 -3.59 -2.61
C TYR A 176 7.81 -3.60 -1.12
N GLN A 177 7.16 -4.46 -0.33
CA GLN A 177 7.45 -4.64 1.09
C GLN A 177 8.94 -4.92 1.30
N GLN A 178 9.50 -5.81 0.48
CA GLN A 178 10.90 -6.21 0.57
C GLN A 178 11.86 -5.07 0.22
N ALA A 179 11.56 -4.31 -0.83
CA ALA A 179 12.34 -3.16 -1.22
C ALA A 179 12.36 -2.09 -0.10
N ILE A 180 11.24 -1.91 0.61
CA ILE A 180 11.15 -0.98 1.75
C ILE A 180 11.94 -1.48 2.95
N TYR A 181 11.84 -2.76 3.32
CA TYR A 181 12.67 -3.32 4.40
C TYR A 181 14.16 -3.22 4.09
N TYR A 182 14.56 -3.42 2.83
CA TYR A 182 15.93 -3.21 2.40
C TYR A 182 16.36 -1.75 2.59
N LYS A 183 15.50 -0.79 2.22
CA LYS A 183 15.75 0.65 2.42
C LYS A 183 15.89 1.00 3.90
N LEU A 184 15.08 0.41 4.77
CA LEU A 184 15.05 0.70 6.22
C LEU A 184 16.27 0.20 7.00
N GLY A 185 17.14 -0.65 6.42
CA GLY A 185 18.43 -1.00 7.00
C GLY A 185 18.37 -1.39 8.49
N GLY A 186 17.68 -2.48 8.84
CA GLY A 186 17.65 -2.95 10.23
C GLY A 186 16.48 -3.85 10.59
N LYS A 187 15.34 -3.70 9.89
CA LYS A 187 14.14 -4.54 10.08
C LYS A 187 14.18 -5.86 9.29
N TYR A 188 15.37 -6.40 9.06
CA TYR A 188 15.54 -7.55 8.16
C TYR A 188 15.16 -8.89 8.79
N LEU A 189 15.29 -9.02 10.12
CA LEU A 189 14.87 -10.24 10.83
C LEU A 189 13.35 -10.40 10.74
N GLU A 190 12.61 -9.33 11.02
CA GLU A 190 11.14 -9.30 10.86
C GLU A 190 10.71 -9.67 9.43
N MET A 191 11.45 -9.18 8.43
CA MET A 191 11.23 -9.48 7.03
C MET A 191 11.47 -10.96 6.71
N ILE A 192 12.57 -11.53 7.22
CA ILE A 192 12.89 -12.95 7.04
C ILE A 192 11.76 -13.81 7.63
N ASP A 193 11.29 -13.48 8.84
CA ASP A 193 10.24 -14.25 9.52
C ASP A 193 8.93 -14.23 8.72
N LYS A 194 8.51 -13.04 8.25
CA LYS A 194 7.31 -12.89 7.40
C LYS A 194 7.44 -13.66 6.07
N LEU A 195 8.59 -13.55 5.40
CA LEU A 195 8.80 -14.27 4.14
C LEU A 195 8.88 -15.78 4.34
N LYS A 196 9.49 -16.23 5.43
CA LYS A 196 9.55 -17.65 5.79
C LYS A 196 8.16 -18.20 6.01
N GLU A 197 7.29 -17.51 6.76
CA GLU A 197 5.89 -17.91 6.93
C GLU A 197 5.16 -18.06 5.59
N ILE A 198 5.35 -17.10 4.68
CA ILE A 198 4.74 -17.13 3.35
C ILE A 198 5.27 -18.29 2.50
N VAL A 199 6.58 -18.56 2.55
CA VAL A 199 7.22 -19.66 1.82
C VAL A 199 6.81 -21.02 2.38
N ASP A 200 6.80 -21.18 3.70
CA ASP A 200 6.43 -22.41 4.40
C ASP A 200 4.96 -22.79 4.18
N ALA A 201 4.08 -21.80 3.96
CA ALA A 201 2.70 -22.03 3.54
C ALA A 201 2.59 -22.69 2.13
N GLY A 202 3.70 -22.85 1.40
CA GLY A 202 3.81 -23.66 0.18
C GLY A 202 3.38 -22.97 -1.12
N LYS A 203 2.80 -21.77 -1.05
CA LYS A 203 2.20 -21.07 -2.20
C LYS A 203 3.05 -19.92 -2.75
N ALA A 204 4.23 -19.69 -2.18
CA ALA A 204 5.10 -18.61 -2.62
C ALA A 204 5.69 -18.87 -4.01
N PRO A 205 5.60 -17.91 -4.94
CA PRO A 205 6.30 -17.99 -6.22
C PRO A 205 7.81 -18.14 -6.03
N ASN A 206 8.47 -18.73 -7.02
CA ASN A 206 9.92 -18.91 -7.04
C ASN A 206 10.69 -17.61 -6.77
N MET A 207 10.17 -16.48 -7.24
CA MET A 207 10.68 -15.14 -6.96
C MET A 207 10.77 -14.83 -5.46
N VAL A 208 9.72 -15.12 -4.69
CA VAL A 208 9.67 -14.84 -3.25
C VAL A 208 10.62 -15.76 -2.49
N LYS A 209 10.68 -17.04 -2.88
CA LYS A 209 11.66 -18.01 -2.38
C LYS A 209 13.09 -17.51 -2.64
N ALA A 210 13.38 -17.07 -3.87
CA ALA A 210 14.68 -16.53 -4.23
C ALA A 210 15.06 -15.29 -3.41
N ILE A 211 14.10 -14.43 -3.09
CA ILE A 211 14.35 -13.27 -2.23
C ILE A 211 14.69 -13.71 -0.81
N LEU A 212 13.92 -14.62 -0.22
CA LEU A 212 14.22 -15.20 1.10
C LEU A 212 15.63 -15.83 1.14
N ALA A 213 15.98 -16.61 0.12
CA ALA A 213 17.30 -17.23 0.00
C ALA A 213 18.44 -16.20 -0.09
N ASN A 214 18.24 -15.10 -0.83
CA ASN A 214 19.21 -14.01 -0.89
C ASN A 214 19.37 -13.30 0.46
N LEU A 215 18.29 -13.14 1.24
CA LEU A 215 18.36 -12.55 2.58
C LEU A 215 19.12 -13.48 3.53
N TYR A 216 18.81 -14.77 3.55
CA TYR A 216 19.55 -15.75 4.33
C TYR A 216 21.05 -15.69 4.03
N LYS A 217 21.42 -15.68 2.74
CA LYS A 217 22.82 -15.51 2.31
C LYS A 217 23.42 -14.20 2.84
N LYS A 218 22.74 -13.07 2.67
CA LYS A 218 23.25 -11.74 3.09
C LYS A 218 23.56 -11.69 4.59
N TYR A 219 22.80 -12.42 5.41
CA TYR A 219 22.95 -12.44 6.87
C TYR A 219 23.64 -13.70 7.41
N GLY A 220 24.39 -14.40 6.56
CA GLY A 220 25.27 -15.50 7.00
C GLY A 220 24.57 -16.82 7.35
N ARG A 221 23.28 -16.95 7.03
CA ARG A 221 22.44 -18.15 7.18
C ARG A 221 22.56 -19.01 5.91
N TYR A 222 23.76 -19.53 5.67
CA TYR A 222 24.11 -20.11 4.38
C TYR A 222 23.44 -21.47 4.12
N GLU A 223 23.25 -22.28 5.16
CA GLU A 223 22.56 -23.56 5.04
C GLU A 223 21.09 -23.36 4.61
N GLU A 224 20.36 -22.44 5.24
CA GLU A 224 18.97 -22.17 4.87
C GLU A 224 18.84 -21.55 3.48
N ALA A 225 19.78 -20.69 3.10
CA ALA A 225 19.84 -20.18 1.73
C ALA A 225 20.04 -21.32 0.72
N LEU A 226 20.94 -22.27 1.03
CA LEU A 226 21.28 -23.38 0.15
C LEU A 226 20.05 -24.27 -0.11
N LEU A 227 19.29 -24.62 0.94
CA LEU A 227 18.08 -25.44 0.82
C LEU A 227 17.07 -24.84 -0.17
N ILE A 228 16.81 -23.52 -0.07
CA ILE A 228 15.87 -22.86 -0.97
C ILE A 228 16.41 -22.82 -2.41
N TRP A 229 17.71 -22.58 -2.61
CA TRP A 229 18.27 -22.60 -3.96
C TRP A 229 18.26 -23.99 -4.58
N GLU A 230 18.43 -25.06 -3.79
CA GLU A 230 18.28 -26.44 -4.25
C GLU A 230 16.83 -26.73 -4.65
N GLU A 231 15.85 -26.28 -3.86
CA GLU A 231 14.43 -26.36 -4.22
C GLU A 231 14.12 -25.63 -5.53
N LEU A 232 14.64 -24.40 -5.69
CA LEU A 232 14.47 -23.61 -6.92
C LEU A 232 15.13 -24.28 -8.13
N LEU A 233 16.28 -24.93 -7.94
CA LEU A 233 16.92 -25.70 -9.00
C LEU A 233 16.04 -26.89 -9.43
N LEU A 234 15.43 -27.59 -8.47
CA LEU A 234 14.53 -28.72 -8.71
C LEU A 234 13.21 -28.30 -9.35
N SER A 235 12.77 -27.06 -9.16
CA SER A 235 11.53 -26.55 -9.78
C SER A 235 11.55 -26.57 -11.31
N GLY A 236 12.75 -26.58 -11.93
CA GLY A 236 12.92 -26.58 -13.38
C GLY A 236 12.58 -25.26 -14.08
N ASP A 237 12.26 -24.21 -13.31
CA ASP A 237 11.94 -22.89 -13.85
C ASP A 237 13.16 -22.25 -14.54
N PRO A 238 13.12 -22.01 -15.87
CA PRO A 238 14.26 -21.50 -16.62
C PRO A 238 14.82 -20.18 -16.09
N GLU A 239 13.98 -19.33 -15.50
CA GLU A 239 14.41 -18.05 -14.93
C GLU A 239 15.34 -18.27 -13.72
N TYR A 240 15.09 -19.31 -12.94
CA TYR A 240 15.78 -19.57 -11.69
C TYR A 240 16.84 -20.67 -11.78
N VAL A 241 16.76 -21.63 -12.71
CA VAL A 241 17.70 -22.76 -12.80
C VAL A 241 19.15 -22.30 -12.91
N GLU A 242 19.46 -21.42 -13.87
CA GLU A 242 20.83 -20.94 -14.08
C GLU A 242 21.33 -20.08 -12.92
N ARG A 243 20.43 -19.31 -12.31
CA ARG A 243 20.73 -18.52 -11.12
C ARG A 243 21.00 -19.43 -9.92
N ALA A 244 20.19 -20.45 -9.70
CA ALA A 244 20.28 -21.39 -8.60
C ALA A 244 21.61 -22.16 -8.64
N LYS A 245 22.01 -22.69 -9.82
CA LYS A 245 23.32 -23.34 -10.00
C LYS A 245 24.48 -22.45 -9.52
N LYS A 246 24.47 -21.18 -9.92
CA LYS A 246 25.51 -20.20 -9.52
C LYS A 246 25.47 -19.92 -8.01
N GLN A 247 24.29 -19.76 -7.43
CA GLN A 247 24.14 -19.48 -6.00
C GLN A 247 24.54 -20.66 -5.12
N ILE A 248 24.13 -21.89 -5.48
CA ILE A 248 24.51 -23.13 -4.78
C ILE A 248 26.04 -23.26 -4.71
N LEU A 249 26.73 -23.06 -5.84
CA LEU A 249 28.19 -23.15 -5.88
C LEU A 249 28.85 -22.10 -4.96
N GLN A 250 28.33 -20.88 -4.95
CA GLN A 250 28.84 -19.83 -4.06
C GLN A 250 28.59 -20.14 -2.59
N LEU A 251 27.39 -20.64 -2.24
CA LEU A 251 27.02 -20.95 -0.87
C LEU A 251 27.85 -22.10 -0.30
N LYS A 252 28.09 -23.17 -1.07
CA LYS A 252 28.95 -24.28 -0.65
C LYS A 252 30.36 -23.81 -0.28
N LYS A 253 30.95 -22.92 -1.09
CA LYS A 253 32.26 -22.30 -0.78
C LYS A 253 32.23 -21.47 0.51
N LEU A 254 31.16 -20.70 0.72
CA LEU A 254 31.02 -19.87 1.93
C LEU A 254 30.84 -20.71 3.20
N ILE A 255 30.15 -21.85 3.10
CA ILE A 255 29.99 -22.80 4.21
C ILE A 255 31.34 -23.43 4.55
N GLU A 256 32.09 -23.89 3.56
CA GLU A 256 33.43 -24.47 3.74
C GLU A 256 34.42 -23.49 4.38
N GLN A 257 34.32 -22.19 4.09
CA GLN A 257 35.20 -21.15 4.66
C GLN A 257 34.84 -20.74 6.09
N LYS A 258 33.68 -21.17 6.60
CA LYS A 258 33.17 -20.82 7.94
C LYS A 258 33.50 -21.91 8.99
N ILE A 259 33.95 -23.07 8.54
CA ILE A 259 34.45 -24.20 9.32
C ILE A 259 35.97 -24.02 9.53
#